data_AF-A0A399EIZ0-F1
#
_entry.id   AF-A0A399EIZ0-F1
#
_cell.length_a   1.000
_cell.length_b   1.000
_cell.length_c   1.000
_cell.angle_alpha   90.00
_cell.angle_beta   90.00
_cell.angle_gamma   90.00
#
_symmetry.space_group_name_H-M   'P 1'
#
loop_
_entity.id
_entity.type
_entity.pdbx_description
1 polymer ?
#
loop_
_entity_poly.entity_id
_entity_poly.type
_entity_poly.pdbx_seq_one_letter_code
_entity_poly.pdbx_strand_id
1 'polypeptide(L)'
;MRGLVGVLMLLCSLGLAQPRAWVAVPTPALEGLLGQLEPVGLAGELRWETLDELQRLELLGIQTQMFSPLRTARALALLAVALNDALYLVQKPGVETNVLAAYAAQEVMLYLHPTFPNLKDAIRQTAQAIYREALARGWPEPNLRLSQSLGRQVGLQVVAWGRRDGAARQVIPTYPAPAPGVWVLPLGRPAVEPGWGGVAPIGIAAEALARAAPPPAWDSPEFAQERALFWAEQAKLDEHGRQIADKWAGDPGTVTPAGLWQEAALEILRPRVDAARAVAILAVLNIAMHNANIACWRDKFSYYVARPEQWVRSFDRRWQPYLRTPKHPSYPSGHSAISGAAAAVLTHFFPEERQTWESLAQEASYSRVVAGIHWFVDGAAGLEQGRQVARRVLEAMERP
;
A
#
# COMPACT_ATOMS: atom_id res chain seq x y z
N MET A 1 -12.13 13.13 22.91
CA MET A 1 -11.98 12.77 24.33
C MET A 1 -10.51 12.52 24.62
N ARG A 2 -9.86 13.45 25.32
CA ARG A 2 -8.51 13.29 25.85
C ARG A 2 -8.64 12.60 27.22
N GLY A 3 -7.92 11.52 27.48
CA GLY A 3 -7.87 10.93 28.81
C GLY A 3 -7.30 9.52 28.84
N LEU A 4 -6.09 9.40 29.38
CA LEU A 4 -5.50 8.23 30.03
C LEU A 4 -5.60 6.88 29.31
N VAL A 5 -4.50 6.47 28.68
CA VAL A 5 -4.04 5.08 28.78
C VAL A 5 -2.58 5.12 29.21
N GLY A 6 -2.39 4.72 30.46
CA GLY A 6 -1.09 4.61 31.10
C GLY A 6 -0.25 3.49 30.50
N VAL A 7 1.05 3.76 30.51
CA VAL A 7 2.16 2.87 30.21
C VAL A 7 1.97 1.49 30.84
N LEU A 8 1.86 0.46 30.00
CA LEU A 8 2.27 -0.89 30.33
C LEU A 8 3.15 -1.40 29.18
N MET A 9 4.44 -1.04 29.22
CA MET A 9 5.46 -1.77 28.48
C MET A 9 5.63 -3.13 29.16
N LEU A 10 4.87 -4.12 28.72
CA LEU A 10 5.21 -5.52 28.96
C LEU A 10 5.87 -6.06 27.71
N LEU A 11 7.17 -6.34 27.84
CA LEU A 11 7.99 -7.08 26.88
C LEU A 11 7.33 -8.43 26.57
N CYS A 12 6.51 -8.50 25.52
CA CYS A 12 6.23 -9.74 24.82
C CYS A 12 7.29 -9.94 23.74
N SER A 13 8.46 -10.40 24.17
CA SER A 13 9.47 -11.03 23.32
C SER A 13 9.01 -12.43 22.89
N LEU A 14 7.90 -12.50 22.15
CA LEU A 14 7.41 -13.73 21.51
C LEU A 14 7.35 -13.49 19.99
N GLY A 15 8.38 -13.96 19.29
CA GLY A 15 8.29 -14.31 17.86
C GLY A 15 8.16 -13.17 16.86
N LEU A 16 8.65 -11.96 17.15
CA LEU A 16 8.64 -10.87 16.18
C LEU A 16 9.65 -11.15 15.06
N ALA A 17 9.17 -11.46 13.86
CA ALA A 17 9.96 -11.82 12.70
C ALA A 17 11.18 -10.90 12.48
N GLN A 18 12.30 -11.54 12.16
CA GLN A 18 13.51 -10.86 11.71
C GLN A 18 13.19 -10.17 10.38
N PRO A 19 13.56 -8.89 10.20
CA PRO A 19 13.49 -8.26 8.89
C PRO A 19 14.25 -9.13 7.86
N ARG A 20 13.79 -9.15 6.61
CA ARG A 20 14.46 -9.81 5.47
C ARG A 20 14.54 -8.84 4.31
N ALA A 21 15.46 -9.08 3.37
CA ALA A 21 15.38 -8.42 2.07
C ALA A 21 14.23 -9.00 1.22
N TRP A 22 13.52 -8.13 0.51
CA TRP A 22 12.39 -8.50 -0.34
C TRP A 22 12.73 -8.54 -1.83
N VAL A 23 13.60 -7.63 -2.28
CA VAL A 23 13.91 -7.45 -3.70
C VAL A 23 15.42 -7.37 -3.95
N ALA A 24 16.12 -6.52 -3.20
CA ALA A 24 17.56 -6.37 -3.38
C ALA A 24 18.30 -7.60 -2.80
N VAL A 25 19.43 -7.92 -3.40
CA VAL A 25 20.29 -9.04 -2.99
C VAL A 25 21.72 -8.57 -2.78
N PRO A 26 22.53 -9.29 -1.99
CA PRO A 26 23.98 -9.10 -1.96
C PRO A 26 24.56 -9.20 -3.37
N THR A 27 25.53 -8.33 -3.69
CA THR A 27 26.26 -8.37 -4.95
C THR A 27 27.74 -8.07 -4.69
N PRO A 28 28.67 -8.51 -5.55
CA PRO A 28 30.09 -8.18 -5.40
C PRO A 28 30.36 -6.67 -5.36
N ALA A 29 29.55 -5.87 -6.05
CA ALA A 29 29.65 -4.41 -6.02
C ALA A 29 29.25 -3.84 -4.64
N LEU A 30 28.19 -4.37 -4.03
CA LEU A 30 27.73 -3.98 -2.69
C LEU A 30 28.74 -4.41 -1.63
N GLU A 31 29.22 -5.65 -1.71
CA GLU A 31 30.25 -6.21 -0.81
C GLU A 31 31.58 -5.45 -0.91
N GLY A 32 31.99 -5.07 -2.12
CA GLY A 32 33.18 -4.26 -2.35
C GLY A 32 33.10 -2.86 -1.74
N LEU A 33 31.93 -2.23 -1.77
CA LEU A 33 31.70 -0.95 -1.08
C LEU A 33 31.68 -1.14 0.44
N LEU A 34 31.03 -2.19 0.93
CA LEU A 34 31.03 -2.53 2.35
C LEU A 34 32.46 -2.72 2.86
N GLY A 35 33.32 -3.40 2.10
CA GLY A 35 34.73 -3.63 2.44
C GLY A 35 35.55 -2.35 2.66
N GLN A 36 35.16 -1.23 2.06
CA GLN A 36 35.87 0.06 2.15
C GLN A 36 35.45 0.91 3.38
N LEU A 37 34.44 0.49 4.14
CA LEU A 37 33.99 1.21 5.32
C LEU A 37 34.97 1.06 6.48
N GLU A 38 35.45 2.19 6.96
CA GLU A 38 36.22 2.31 8.20
C GLU A 38 35.28 2.42 9.42
N PRO A 39 35.63 1.83 10.57
CA PRO A 39 34.87 2.00 11.80
C PRO A 39 34.79 3.48 12.21
N VAL A 40 33.60 3.90 12.64
CA VAL A 40 33.35 5.26 13.17
C VAL A 40 32.76 5.11 14.58
N GLY A 41 33.19 5.93 15.53
CA GLY A 41 32.67 5.95 16.91
C GLY A 41 31.26 6.53 17.06
N LEU A 42 30.53 6.73 15.95
CA LEU A 42 29.18 7.26 15.91
C LEU A 42 28.20 6.15 15.51
N ALA A 43 27.10 6.03 16.23
CA ALA A 43 26.01 5.14 15.87
C ALA A 43 25.14 5.80 14.79
N GLY A 44 25.04 5.17 13.62
CA GLY A 44 24.16 5.58 12.55
C GLY A 44 22.76 5.00 12.73
N GLU A 45 22.01 5.40 13.75
CA GLU A 45 20.62 4.94 13.88
C GLU A 45 19.70 5.69 12.89
N LEU A 46 18.70 5.01 12.32
CA LEU A 46 17.68 5.67 11.50
C LEU A 46 16.83 6.57 12.40
N ARG A 47 16.65 7.82 11.99
CA ARG A 47 15.87 8.82 12.72
C ARG A 47 14.44 8.91 12.17
N TRP A 48 13.48 9.16 13.07
CA TRP A 48 12.08 9.39 12.69
C TRP A 48 11.94 10.61 11.77
N GLU A 49 12.71 11.68 11.98
CA GLU A 49 12.69 12.87 11.14
C GLU A 49 13.07 12.54 9.69
N THR A 50 14.01 11.61 9.49
CA THR A 50 14.38 11.14 8.16
C THR A 50 13.28 10.30 7.54
N LEU A 51 12.72 9.34 8.28
CA LEU A 51 11.64 8.51 7.79
C LEU A 51 10.41 9.36 7.42
N ASP A 52 10.01 10.28 8.28
CA ASP A 52 8.86 11.18 8.09
C ASP A 52 8.99 12.01 6.82
N GLU A 53 10.16 12.62 6.61
CA GLU A 53 10.38 13.47 5.46
C GLU A 53 10.32 12.67 4.14
N LEU A 54 10.88 11.44 4.14
CA LEU A 54 10.78 10.55 2.98
C LEU A 54 9.33 10.12 2.73
N GLN A 55 8.57 9.75 3.76
CA GLN A 55 7.15 9.38 3.61
C GLN A 55 6.31 10.57 3.13
N ARG A 56 6.54 11.76 3.70
CA ARG A 56 5.85 13.01 3.32
C ARG A 56 6.08 13.34 1.85
N LEU A 57 7.31 13.24 1.36
CA LEU A 57 7.63 13.50 -0.05
C LEU A 57 6.94 12.52 -1.00
N GLU A 58 6.89 11.23 -0.65
CA GLU A 58 6.22 10.23 -1.49
C GLU A 58 4.71 10.47 -1.54
N LEU A 59 4.07 10.70 -0.38
CA LEU A 59 2.64 11.00 -0.31
C LEU A 59 2.29 12.29 -1.06
N LEU A 60 3.14 13.33 -0.97
CA LEU A 60 2.99 14.54 -1.76
C LEU A 60 3.08 14.26 -3.26
N GLY A 61 4.03 13.42 -3.69
CA GLY A 61 4.16 12.98 -5.08
C GLY A 61 2.91 12.25 -5.58
N ILE A 62 2.41 11.30 -4.80
CA ILE A 62 1.17 10.55 -5.06
C ILE A 62 -0.02 11.49 -5.24
N GLN A 63 -0.21 12.45 -4.32
CA GLN A 63 -1.31 13.40 -4.33
C GLN A 63 -1.23 14.32 -5.54
N THR A 64 -0.08 14.97 -5.74
CA THR A 64 0.11 15.98 -6.79
C THR A 64 -0.01 15.40 -8.20
N GLN A 65 0.35 14.13 -8.38
CA GLN A 65 0.27 13.43 -9.66
C GLN A 65 -1.01 12.60 -9.80
N MET A 66 -1.91 12.67 -8.80
CA MET A 66 -3.18 11.97 -8.78
C MET A 66 -3.03 10.48 -9.11
N PHE A 67 -2.11 9.79 -8.43
CA PHE A 67 -1.94 8.35 -8.62
C PHE A 67 -3.26 7.60 -8.39
N SER A 68 -3.50 6.57 -9.20
CA SER A 68 -4.60 5.65 -8.95
C SER A 68 -4.34 4.85 -7.66
N PRO A 69 -5.38 4.34 -6.97
CA PRO A 69 -5.19 3.51 -5.77
C PRO A 69 -4.17 2.37 -5.95
N LEU A 70 -4.14 1.78 -7.15
CA LEU A 70 -3.21 0.73 -7.54
C LEU A 70 -1.75 1.21 -7.60
N ARG A 71 -1.53 2.34 -8.29
CA ARG A 71 -0.20 2.95 -8.42
C ARG A 71 0.32 3.45 -7.09
N THR A 72 -0.55 3.99 -6.23
CA THR A 72 -0.20 4.40 -4.87
C THR A 72 0.29 3.20 -4.04
N ALA A 73 -0.48 2.11 -3.96
CA ALA A 73 -0.07 0.94 -3.19
C ALA A 73 1.29 0.38 -3.66
N ARG A 74 1.50 0.36 -4.98
CA ARG A 74 2.80 -0.03 -5.57
C ARG A 74 3.93 0.92 -5.20
N ALA A 75 3.69 2.22 -5.28
CA ALA A 75 4.69 3.25 -4.98
C ALA A 75 5.16 3.17 -3.52
N LEU A 76 4.22 3.07 -2.59
CA LEU A 76 4.49 2.88 -1.16
C LEU A 76 5.22 1.56 -0.88
N ALA A 77 4.86 0.47 -1.57
CA ALA A 77 5.55 -0.81 -1.43
C ALA A 77 7.00 -0.73 -1.91
N LEU A 78 7.26 -0.15 -3.08
CA LEU A 78 8.62 -0.02 -3.62
C LEU A 78 9.51 0.88 -2.74
N LEU A 79 8.97 1.98 -2.22
CA LEU A 79 9.70 2.82 -1.29
C LEU A 79 10.03 2.06 0.00
N ALA A 80 9.04 1.42 0.62
CA ALA A 80 9.24 0.70 1.88
C ALA A 80 10.21 -0.48 1.71
N VAL A 81 10.16 -1.18 0.57
CA VAL A 81 11.13 -2.23 0.21
C VAL A 81 12.54 -1.66 0.08
N ALA A 82 12.75 -0.54 -0.62
CA ALA A 82 14.09 0.03 -0.77
C ALA A 82 14.69 0.49 0.57
N LEU A 83 13.85 1.05 1.45
CA LEU A 83 14.28 1.40 2.81
C LEU A 83 14.62 0.14 3.61
N ASN A 84 13.72 -0.84 3.67
CA ASN A 84 13.92 -2.07 4.43
C ASN A 84 15.15 -2.85 3.93
N ASP A 85 15.26 -3.06 2.63
CA ASP A 85 16.36 -3.83 2.05
C ASP A 85 17.71 -3.13 2.25
N ALA A 86 17.74 -1.79 2.27
CA ALA A 86 18.95 -1.04 2.58
C ALA A 86 19.37 -1.27 4.03
N LEU A 87 18.44 -1.13 4.98
CA LEU A 87 18.70 -1.37 6.41
C LEU A 87 19.06 -2.83 6.70
N TYR A 88 18.50 -3.78 5.95
CA TYR A 88 18.75 -5.20 6.14
C TYR A 88 20.11 -5.62 5.57
N LEU A 89 20.43 -5.22 4.33
CA LEU A 89 21.66 -5.67 3.65
C LEU A 89 22.91 -4.91 4.11
N VAL A 90 22.76 -3.70 4.65
CA VAL A 90 23.87 -2.79 4.96
C VAL A 90 24.01 -2.61 6.48
N GLN A 91 24.28 -3.71 7.18
CA GLN A 91 24.49 -3.74 8.64
C GLN A 91 25.99 -3.74 8.98
N LYS A 92 26.70 -2.65 8.65
CA LYS A 92 28.13 -2.51 8.92
C LYS A 92 28.45 -1.24 9.73
N PRO A 93 29.31 -1.32 10.77
CA PRO A 93 29.83 -0.13 11.44
C PRO A 93 30.46 0.85 10.44
N GLY A 94 30.27 2.14 10.68
CA GLY A 94 30.74 3.20 9.78
C GLY A 94 29.76 3.57 8.66
N VAL A 95 28.60 2.92 8.57
CA VAL A 95 27.49 3.38 7.71
C VAL A 95 26.70 4.46 8.44
N GLU A 96 26.42 5.57 7.75
CA GLU A 96 25.42 6.54 8.20
C GLU A 96 24.06 6.18 7.59
N THR A 97 23.17 5.67 8.44
CA THR A 97 21.92 5.02 8.03
C THR A 97 20.89 5.99 7.43
N ASN A 98 20.92 7.27 7.79
CA ASN A 98 19.97 8.25 7.27
C ASN A 98 20.34 8.64 5.83
N VAL A 99 21.63 8.80 5.55
CA VAL A 99 22.19 8.96 4.20
C VAL A 99 21.93 7.72 3.36
N LEU A 100 22.19 6.52 3.91
CA LEU A 100 21.86 5.26 3.25
C LEU A 100 20.38 5.21 2.81
N ALA A 101 19.46 5.42 3.75
CA ALA A 101 18.02 5.41 3.52
C ALA A 101 17.57 6.47 2.52
N ALA A 102 18.06 7.72 2.66
CA ALA A 102 17.69 8.83 1.80
C ALA A 102 18.09 8.58 0.34
N TYR A 103 19.27 8.01 0.10
CA TYR A 103 19.72 7.73 -1.27
C TYR A 103 19.10 6.46 -1.86
N ALA A 104 18.70 5.48 -1.05
CA ALA A 104 17.86 4.36 -1.52
C ALA A 104 16.46 4.86 -1.94
N ALA A 105 15.82 5.69 -1.10
CA ALA A 105 14.54 6.31 -1.40
C ALA A 105 14.61 7.23 -2.62
N GLN A 106 15.66 8.04 -2.75
CA GLN A 106 15.85 8.94 -3.90
C GLN A 106 15.76 8.19 -5.24
N GLU A 107 16.46 7.07 -5.39
CA GLU A 107 16.45 6.32 -6.67
C GLU A 107 15.05 5.80 -7.00
N VAL A 108 14.33 5.28 -6.00
CA VAL A 108 12.95 4.79 -6.19
C VAL A 108 11.97 5.92 -6.48
N MET A 109 12.01 7.01 -5.72
CA MET A 109 11.11 8.16 -5.91
C MET A 109 11.35 8.84 -7.27
N LEU A 110 12.60 9.00 -7.71
CA LEU A 110 12.90 9.55 -9.03
C LEU A 110 12.41 8.64 -10.17
N TYR A 111 12.37 7.33 -9.96
CA TYR A 111 11.78 6.38 -10.89
C TYR A 111 10.25 6.45 -10.91
N LEU A 112 9.61 6.55 -9.74
CA LEU A 112 8.16 6.64 -9.60
C LEU A 112 7.59 7.96 -10.14
N HIS A 113 8.36 9.04 -10.03
CA HIS A 113 7.93 10.41 -10.34
C HIS A 113 8.76 11.06 -11.48
N PRO A 114 8.75 10.51 -12.70
CA PRO A 114 9.70 10.89 -13.75
C PRO A 114 9.45 12.30 -14.33
N THR A 115 8.21 12.80 -14.27
CA THR A 115 7.74 13.96 -15.05
C THR A 115 7.54 15.25 -14.27
N PHE A 116 7.85 15.30 -12.96
CA PHE A 116 7.59 16.47 -12.10
C PHE A 116 8.90 17.10 -11.60
N PRO A 117 9.46 18.12 -12.30
CA PRO A 117 10.77 18.68 -11.97
C PRO A 117 10.90 19.16 -10.53
N ASN A 118 9.92 19.94 -10.03
CA ASN A 118 9.96 20.48 -8.67
C ASN A 118 10.01 19.38 -7.59
N LEU A 119 9.27 18.29 -7.79
CA LEU A 119 9.30 17.15 -6.88
C LEU A 119 10.66 16.43 -6.95
N LYS A 120 11.20 16.22 -8.15
CA LYS A 120 12.53 15.61 -8.33
C LYS A 120 13.63 16.43 -7.68
N ASP A 121 13.52 17.76 -7.75
CA ASP A 121 14.46 18.66 -7.09
C ASP A 121 14.29 18.61 -5.57
N ALA A 122 13.06 18.58 -5.05
CA ALA A 122 12.79 18.38 -3.63
C ALA A 122 13.38 17.05 -3.11
N ILE A 123 13.17 15.95 -3.82
CA ILE A 123 13.74 14.63 -3.47
C ILE A 123 15.27 14.70 -3.36
N ARG A 124 15.94 15.30 -4.35
CA ARG A 124 17.41 15.44 -4.34
C ARG A 124 17.88 16.37 -3.23
N GLN A 125 17.20 17.48 -3.02
CA GLN A 125 17.53 18.46 -1.98
C GLN A 125 17.38 17.85 -0.58
N THR A 126 16.36 17.02 -0.35
CA THR A 126 16.17 16.30 0.91
C THR A 126 17.32 15.32 1.16
N ALA A 127 17.69 14.49 0.18
CA ALA A 127 18.82 13.57 0.34
C ALA A 127 20.15 14.32 0.58
N GLN A 128 20.37 15.44 -0.09
CA GLN A 128 21.52 16.32 0.15
C GLN A 128 21.48 17.00 1.51
N ALA A 129 20.31 17.40 2.00
CA ALA A 129 20.16 18.00 3.32
C ALA A 129 20.54 17.00 4.43
N ILE A 130 20.06 15.76 4.34
CA ILE A 130 20.40 14.67 5.26
C ILE A 130 21.91 14.40 5.24
N TYR A 131 22.52 14.38 4.06
CA TYR A 131 23.98 14.25 3.93
C TYR A 131 24.75 15.38 4.63
N ARG A 132 24.33 16.63 4.41
CA ARG A 132 24.97 17.80 5.04
C ARG A 132 24.78 17.81 6.56
N GLU A 133 23.63 17.38 7.05
CA GLU A 133 23.38 17.23 8.48
C GLU A 133 24.32 16.18 9.10
N ALA A 134 24.49 15.03 8.45
CA ALA A 134 25.43 14.01 8.90
C ALA A 134 26.87 14.53 8.96
N LEU A 135 27.31 15.29 7.93
CA LEU A 135 28.61 15.96 7.91
C LEU A 135 28.76 16.95 9.08
N ALA A 136 27.74 17.77 9.34
CA ALA A 136 27.72 18.71 10.45
C ALA A 136 27.78 18.03 11.83
N ARG A 137 27.31 16.78 11.92
CA ARG A 137 27.40 15.93 13.12
C ARG A 137 28.74 15.22 13.28
N GLY A 138 29.71 15.49 12.40
CA GLY A 138 31.09 14.99 12.50
C GLY A 138 31.32 13.63 11.84
N TRP A 139 30.40 13.16 10.99
CA TRP A 139 30.64 11.95 10.21
C TRP A 139 31.77 12.16 9.19
N PRO A 140 32.71 11.22 9.04
CA PRO A 140 33.75 11.30 8.02
C PRO A 140 33.14 11.29 6.61
N GLU A 141 33.53 12.25 5.77
CA GLU A 141 33.03 12.35 4.39
C GLU A 141 33.24 11.06 3.57
N PRO A 142 34.37 10.32 3.67
CA PRO A 142 34.51 9.04 2.96
C PRO A 142 33.40 8.04 3.29
N ASN A 143 33.02 7.91 4.57
CA ASN A 143 31.95 7.04 5.03
C ASN A 143 30.58 7.50 4.53
N LEU A 144 30.34 8.82 4.47
CA LEU A 144 29.09 9.36 3.92
C LEU A 144 28.96 9.07 2.42
N ARG A 145 30.04 9.21 1.63
CA ARG A 145 30.05 8.86 0.20
C ARG A 145 29.82 7.36 -0.03
N LEU A 146 30.38 6.50 0.83
CA LEU A 146 30.12 5.06 0.79
C LEU A 146 28.66 4.74 1.16
N SER A 147 28.12 5.35 2.22
CA SER A 147 26.73 5.17 2.66
C SER A 147 25.73 5.60 1.57
N GLN A 148 26.00 6.75 0.92
CA GLN A 148 25.28 7.21 -0.27
C GLN A 148 25.33 6.15 -1.39
N SER A 149 26.52 5.67 -1.73
CA SER A 149 26.71 4.73 -2.83
C SER A 149 26.02 3.39 -2.58
N LEU A 150 26.09 2.87 -1.35
CA LEU A 150 25.38 1.67 -0.90
C LEU A 150 23.87 1.84 -1.03
N GLY A 151 23.33 2.98 -0.57
CA GLY A 151 21.90 3.29 -0.63
C GLY A 151 21.41 3.34 -2.08
N ARG A 152 22.16 4.02 -2.95
CA ARG A 152 21.87 4.06 -4.38
C ARG A 152 21.88 2.68 -5.01
N GLN A 153 22.86 1.83 -4.70
CA GLN A 153 22.91 0.47 -5.26
C GLN A 153 21.68 -0.36 -4.88
N VAL A 154 21.27 -0.32 -3.62
CA VAL A 154 20.04 -1.01 -3.17
C VAL A 154 18.80 -0.43 -3.87
N GLY A 155 18.64 0.90 -3.88
CA GLY A 155 17.54 1.58 -4.55
C GLY A 155 17.46 1.24 -6.05
N LEU A 156 18.60 1.17 -6.74
CA LEU A 156 18.67 0.79 -8.15
C LEU A 156 18.26 -0.66 -8.41
N GLN A 157 18.54 -1.60 -7.49
CA GLN A 157 18.02 -2.97 -7.60
C GLN A 157 16.49 -3.00 -7.52
N VAL A 158 15.91 -2.22 -6.59
CA VAL A 158 14.45 -2.09 -6.46
C VAL A 158 13.83 -1.43 -7.70
N VAL A 159 14.46 -0.39 -8.25
CA VAL A 159 14.05 0.22 -9.53
C VAL A 159 14.11 -0.80 -10.68
N ALA A 160 15.17 -1.62 -10.75
CA ALA A 160 15.32 -2.64 -11.79
C ALA A 160 14.25 -3.73 -11.70
N TRP A 161 13.82 -4.10 -10.48
CA TRP A 161 12.67 -4.97 -10.26
C TRP A 161 11.37 -4.28 -10.71
N GLY A 162 11.13 -3.05 -10.25
CA GLY A 162 9.92 -2.28 -10.58
C GLY A 162 9.75 -2.04 -12.09
N ARG A 163 10.84 -1.88 -12.84
CA ARG A 163 10.77 -1.77 -14.32
C ARG A 163 10.27 -3.04 -15.01
N ARG A 164 10.39 -4.20 -14.36
CA ARG A 164 10.09 -5.52 -14.92
C ARG A 164 8.82 -6.16 -14.36
N ASP A 165 8.19 -5.55 -13.36
CA ASP A 165 7.00 -6.08 -12.68
C ASP A 165 5.71 -6.07 -13.52
N GLY A 166 5.73 -5.49 -14.72
CA GLY A 166 4.58 -5.47 -15.63
C GLY A 166 3.63 -4.27 -15.46
N ALA A 167 3.80 -3.41 -14.44
CA ALA A 167 2.90 -2.27 -14.20
C ALA A 167 2.83 -1.28 -15.37
N ALA A 168 3.93 -1.10 -16.11
CA ALA A 168 4.00 -0.24 -17.30
C ALA A 168 3.55 -0.93 -18.61
N ARG A 169 3.38 -2.26 -18.61
CA ARG A 169 3.09 -3.08 -19.80
C ARG A 169 1.91 -4.01 -19.56
N GLN A 170 0.80 -3.45 -19.10
CA GLN A 170 -0.41 -4.19 -18.83
C GLN A 170 -1.06 -4.71 -20.11
N VAL A 171 -1.51 -5.95 -20.08
CA VAL A 171 -2.38 -6.52 -21.11
C VAL A 171 -3.81 -6.10 -20.80
N ILE A 172 -4.43 -5.36 -21.72
CA ILE A 172 -5.82 -4.93 -21.57
C ILE A 172 -6.73 -6.09 -22.00
N PRO A 173 -7.61 -6.59 -21.10
CA PRO A 173 -8.50 -7.70 -21.44
C PRO A 173 -9.59 -7.26 -22.41
N THR A 174 -10.12 -8.21 -23.18
CA THR A 174 -11.38 -8.02 -23.92
C THR A 174 -12.54 -8.00 -22.94
N TYR A 175 -13.38 -6.97 -23.03
CA TYR A 175 -14.56 -6.86 -22.17
C TYR A 175 -15.69 -7.78 -22.66
N PRO A 176 -16.45 -8.40 -21.74
CA PRO A 176 -17.62 -9.18 -22.11
C PRO A 176 -18.70 -8.30 -22.76
N ALA A 177 -19.58 -8.94 -23.54
CA ALA A 177 -20.75 -8.26 -24.10
C ALA A 177 -21.68 -7.77 -22.97
N PRO A 178 -22.38 -6.62 -23.15
CA PRO A 178 -23.35 -6.15 -22.17
C PRO A 178 -24.45 -7.18 -21.91
N ALA A 179 -24.66 -7.50 -20.63
CA ALA A 179 -25.73 -8.40 -20.16
C ALA A 179 -26.13 -8.02 -18.72
N PRO A 180 -27.29 -8.47 -18.22
CA PRO A 180 -27.66 -8.28 -16.82
C PRO A 180 -26.57 -8.78 -15.88
N GLY A 181 -26.19 -7.96 -14.90
CA GLY A 181 -25.15 -8.28 -13.93
C GLY A 181 -23.71 -8.15 -14.43
N VAL A 182 -23.50 -7.88 -15.71
CA VAL A 182 -22.17 -7.64 -16.28
C VAL A 182 -21.83 -6.15 -16.23
N TRP A 183 -20.63 -5.85 -15.75
CA TRP A 183 -20.08 -4.51 -15.69
C TRP A 183 -19.88 -3.97 -17.11
N VAL A 184 -20.47 -2.81 -17.36
CA VAL A 184 -20.36 -2.13 -18.64
C VAL A 184 -19.52 -0.87 -18.41
N LEU A 185 -18.46 -0.74 -19.19
CA LEU A 185 -17.60 0.44 -19.15
C LEU A 185 -18.42 1.68 -19.55
N PRO A 186 -18.43 2.76 -18.75
CA PRO A 186 -19.06 4.01 -19.14
C PRO A 186 -18.47 4.56 -20.45
N LEU A 187 -19.33 4.99 -21.37
CA LEU A 187 -18.95 5.50 -22.70
C LEU A 187 -17.86 6.58 -22.62
N GLY A 188 -16.86 6.47 -23.51
CA GLY A 188 -15.84 7.50 -23.72
C GLY A 188 -14.76 7.61 -22.65
N ARG A 189 -14.65 6.65 -21.70
CA ARG A 189 -13.58 6.67 -20.68
C ARG A 189 -12.93 5.29 -20.53
N PRO A 190 -11.60 5.19 -20.40
CA PRO A 190 -10.95 3.90 -20.16
C PRO A 190 -11.22 3.38 -18.75
N ALA A 191 -11.26 2.04 -18.63
CA ALA A 191 -11.22 1.35 -17.34
C ALA A 191 -9.94 1.70 -16.57
N VAL A 192 -10.02 1.71 -15.25
CA VAL A 192 -8.83 1.95 -14.41
C VAL A 192 -7.99 0.68 -14.35
N GLU A 193 -6.85 0.70 -15.07
CA GLU A 193 -5.78 -0.30 -15.00
C GLU A 193 -6.28 -1.75 -15.13
N PRO A 194 -7.01 -2.11 -16.21
CA PRO A 194 -7.73 -3.38 -16.29
C PRO A 194 -6.80 -4.60 -16.40
N GLY A 195 -5.51 -4.41 -16.66
CA GLY A 195 -4.49 -5.46 -16.67
C GLY A 195 -3.69 -5.56 -15.37
N TRP A 196 -4.05 -4.83 -14.31
CA TRP A 196 -3.25 -4.77 -13.08
C TRP A 196 -3.12 -6.12 -12.36
N GLY A 197 -4.07 -7.04 -12.59
CA GLY A 197 -3.98 -8.42 -12.09
C GLY A 197 -2.81 -9.24 -12.63
N GLY A 198 -2.14 -8.77 -13.69
CA GLY A 198 -0.92 -9.37 -14.26
C GLY A 198 0.39 -8.74 -13.77
N VAL A 199 0.34 -7.78 -12.84
CA VAL A 199 1.56 -7.23 -12.21
C VAL A 199 2.19 -8.28 -11.30
N ALA A 200 3.52 -8.36 -11.30
CA ALA A 200 4.25 -9.28 -10.44
C ALA A 200 4.10 -8.86 -8.96
N PRO A 201 3.67 -9.76 -8.06
CA PRO A 201 3.66 -9.49 -6.63
C PRO A 201 5.07 -9.42 -6.03
N ILE A 202 5.20 -8.74 -4.89
CA ILE A 202 6.45 -8.67 -4.13
C ILE A 202 6.43 -9.77 -3.06
N GLY A 203 7.54 -10.50 -2.92
CA GLY A 203 7.77 -11.42 -1.80
C GLY A 203 7.02 -12.75 -1.83
N ILE A 204 6.06 -12.93 -2.73
CA ILE A 204 5.30 -14.18 -2.92
C ILE A 204 5.14 -14.49 -4.41
N ALA A 205 4.88 -15.75 -4.75
CA ALA A 205 4.59 -16.15 -6.12
C ALA A 205 3.19 -15.68 -6.56
N ALA A 206 2.98 -15.44 -7.85
CA ALA A 206 1.69 -14.99 -8.39
C ALA A 206 0.57 -16.01 -8.14
N GLU A 207 0.90 -17.29 -8.15
CA GLU A 207 0.00 -18.42 -7.90
C GLU A 207 -0.44 -18.49 -6.44
N ALA A 208 0.35 -17.90 -5.52
CA ALA A 208 0.04 -17.84 -4.10
C ALA A 208 -0.93 -16.70 -3.75
N LEU A 209 -1.20 -15.76 -4.67
CA LEU A 209 -2.19 -14.70 -4.45
C LEU A 209 -3.60 -15.27 -4.33
N ALA A 210 -4.19 -15.08 -3.16
CA ALA A 210 -5.53 -15.55 -2.83
C ALA A 210 -6.58 -15.12 -3.88
N ARG A 211 -7.51 -16.01 -4.18
CA ARG A 211 -8.67 -15.74 -5.05
C ARG A 211 -9.89 -15.43 -4.21
N ALA A 212 -10.62 -14.38 -4.58
CA ALA A 212 -11.96 -14.18 -4.06
C ALA A 212 -12.83 -15.36 -4.50
N ALA A 213 -13.71 -15.81 -3.61
CA ALA A 213 -14.74 -16.77 -3.95
C ALA A 213 -15.56 -16.26 -5.15
N PRO A 214 -16.17 -17.12 -5.98
CA PRO A 214 -17.10 -16.65 -6.99
C PRO A 214 -18.24 -15.84 -6.34
N PRO A 215 -18.65 -14.69 -6.91
CA PRO A 215 -19.83 -13.99 -6.44
C PRO A 215 -21.08 -14.83 -6.70
N PRO A 216 -22.17 -14.65 -5.94
CA PRO A 216 -23.44 -15.29 -6.27
C PRO A 216 -23.88 -14.92 -7.70
N ALA A 217 -24.54 -15.85 -8.40
CA ALA A 217 -25.03 -15.59 -9.74
C ALA A 217 -26.03 -14.41 -9.74
N TRP A 218 -26.01 -13.57 -10.77
CA TRP A 218 -26.80 -12.33 -10.79
C TRP A 218 -28.30 -12.56 -10.60
N ASP A 219 -28.84 -13.63 -11.17
CA ASP A 219 -30.25 -14.03 -11.12
C ASP A 219 -30.60 -14.92 -9.91
N SER A 220 -29.64 -15.23 -9.05
CA SER A 220 -29.85 -16.05 -7.86
C SER A 220 -30.68 -15.34 -6.77
N PRO A 221 -31.41 -16.09 -5.92
CA PRO A 221 -32.06 -15.55 -4.74
C PRO A 221 -31.09 -14.80 -3.81
N GLU A 222 -29.84 -15.27 -3.70
CA GLU A 222 -28.80 -14.67 -2.86
C GLU A 222 -28.44 -13.27 -3.37
N PHE A 223 -28.23 -13.10 -4.68
CA PHE A 223 -27.95 -11.78 -5.24
C PHE A 223 -29.19 -10.87 -5.28
N ALA A 224 -30.40 -11.45 -5.37
CA ALA A 224 -31.64 -10.68 -5.20
C ALA A 224 -31.75 -10.09 -3.78
N GLN A 225 -31.40 -10.87 -2.75
CA GLN A 225 -31.33 -10.38 -1.37
C GLN A 225 -30.25 -9.30 -1.21
N GLU A 226 -29.07 -9.49 -1.79
CA GLU A 226 -28.00 -8.49 -1.80
C GLU A 226 -28.46 -7.14 -2.36
N ARG A 227 -29.16 -7.14 -3.50
CA ARG A 227 -29.73 -5.92 -4.09
C ARG A 227 -30.79 -5.25 -3.20
N ALA A 228 -31.63 -6.05 -2.55
CA ALA A 228 -32.63 -5.55 -1.61
C ALA A 228 -31.99 -4.90 -0.37
N LEU A 229 -30.95 -5.55 0.19
CA LEU A 229 -30.17 -5.00 1.30
C LEU A 229 -29.48 -3.70 0.92
N PHE A 230 -28.80 -3.67 -0.24
CA PHE A 230 -28.18 -2.46 -0.76
C PHE A 230 -29.19 -1.31 -0.88
N TRP A 231 -30.36 -1.57 -1.49
CA TRP A 231 -31.38 -0.53 -1.70
C TRP A 231 -31.98 -0.02 -0.40
N ALA A 232 -32.24 -0.92 0.56
CA ALA A 232 -32.68 -0.55 1.89
C ALA A 232 -31.62 0.31 2.62
N GLU A 233 -30.34 0.06 2.38
CA GLU A 233 -29.26 0.88 2.94
C GLU A 233 -29.20 2.27 2.32
N GLN A 234 -29.39 2.37 0.99
CA GLN A 234 -29.43 3.69 0.33
C GLN A 234 -30.58 4.57 0.83
N ALA A 235 -31.71 3.97 1.24
CA ALA A 235 -32.85 4.70 1.80
C ALA A 235 -32.57 5.30 3.20
N LYS A 236 -31.52 4.85 3.89
CA LYS A 236 -31.16 5.28 5.25
C LYS A 236 -30.00 6.28 5.28
N LEU A 237 -29.46 6.69 4.14
CA LEU A 237 -28.27 7.53 4.07
C LEU A 237 -28.46 8.86 4.81
N ASP A 238 -27.88 8.95 6.00
CA ASP A 238 -27.88 10.12 6.86
C ASP A 238 -26.52 10.82 6.85
N GLU A 239 -26.36 11.81 7.73
CA GLU A 239 -25.12 12.57 7.83
C GLU A 239 -23.95 11.73 8.35
N HIS A 240 -24.20 10.81 9.27
CA HIS A 240 -23.17 9.93 9.78
C HIS A 240 -22.65 8.98 8.68
N GLY A 241 -23.56 8.43 7.87
CA GLY A 241 -23.19 7.63 6.71
C GLY A 241 -22.34 8.40 5.69
N ARG A 242 -22.69 9.66 5.41
CA ARG A 242 -21.90 10.54 4.53
C ARG A 242 -20.49 10.78 5.07
N GLN A 243 -20.35 11.04 6.37
CA GLN A 243 -19.04 11.21 7.00
C GLN A 243 -18.17 9.96 6.90
N ILE A 244 -18.76 8.77 7.07
CA ILE A 244 -18.04 7.50 6.87
C ILE A 244 -17.58 7.37 5.40
N ALA A 245 -18.45 7.70 4.45
CA ALA A 245 -18.12 7.66 3.02
C ALA A 245 -16.98 8.63 2.66
N ASP A 246 -17.03 9.86 3.16
CA ASP A 246 -16.01 10.89 2.91
C ASP A 246 -14.66 10.53 3.52
N LYS A 247 -14.65 10.03 4.77
CA LYS A 247 -13.45 9.55 5.46
C LYS A 247 -12.67 8.54 4.62
N TRP A 248 -13.37 7.62 3.96
CA TRP A 248 -12.78 6.52 3.19
C TRP A 248 -12.83 6.72 1.67
N ALA A 249 -13.15 7.92 1.19
CA ALA A 249 -13.32 8.19 -0.24
C ALA A 249 -12.06 7.78 -1.04
N GLY A 250 -10.90 8.35 -0.67
CA GLY A 250 -9.58 7.94 -1.18
C GLY A 250 -9.39 8.11 -2.69
N ASP A 251 -9.97 9.15 -3.29
CA ASP A 251 -9.88 9.41 -4.74
C ASP A 251 -8.48 9.88 -5.17
N PRO A 252 -8.10 9.71 -6.45
CA PRO A 252 -6.90 10.35 -7.01
C PRO A 252 -6.86 11.85 -6.72
N GLY A 253 -5.71 12.35 -6.29
CA GLY A 253 -5.57 13.70 -5.72
C GLY A 253 -5.51 13.71 -4.19
N THR A 254 -5.78 12.57 -3.55
CA THR A 254 -5.54 12.29 -2.12
C THR A 254 -4.43 11.24 -1.97
N VAL A 255 -4.17 10.78 -0.74
CA VAL A 255 -3.24 9.67 -0.47
C VAL A 255 -3.79 8.30 -0.89
N THR A 256 -5.06 8.23 -1.33
CA THR A 256 -5.78 7.00 -1.71
C THR A 256 -5.85 5.96 -0.57
N PRO A 257 -6.55 4.82 -0.71
CA PRO A 257 -6.77 3.91 0.43
C PRO A 257 -5.49 3.35 1.06
N ALA A 258 -4.47 3.03 0.26
CA ALA A 258 -3.20 2.53 0.80
C ALA A 258 -2.46 3.59 1.63
N GLY A 259 -2.52 4.86 1.21
CA GLY A 259 -1.95 5.96 1.98
C GLY A 259 -2.72 6.24 3.28
N LEU A 260 -4.05 6.14 3.28
CA LEU A 260 -4.85 6.25 4.52
C LEU A 260 -4.44 5.21 5.57
N TRP A 261 -4.25 3.95 5.14
CA TRP A 261 -3.77 2.88 6.02
C TRP A 261 -2.33 3.09 6.48
N GLN A 262 -1.47 3.63 5.61
CA GLN A 262 -0.09 3.96 5.98
C GLN A 262 -0.04 5.08 7.03
N GLU A 263 -0.83 6.15 6.86
CA GLU A 263 -0.93 7.24 7.85
C GLU A 263 -1.44 6.71 9.20
N ALA A 264 -2.49 5.90 9.20
CA ALA A 264 -3.01 5.27 10.40
C ALA A 264 -1.98 4.35 11.08
N ALA A 265 -1.19 3.60 10.31
CA ALA A 265 -0.11 2.78 10.84
C ALA A 265 0.99 3.63 11.50
N LEU A 266 1.40 4.73 10.86
CA LEU A 266 2.44 5.63 11.37
C LEU A 266 2.06 6.29 12.70
N GLU A 267 0.78 6.61 12.91
CA GLU A 267 0.29 7.15 14.20
C GLU A 267 0.56 6.20 15.38
N ILE A 268 0.43 4.89 15.14
CA ILE A 268 0.66 3.85 16.16
C ILE A 268 2.13 3.46 16.27
N LEU A 269 2.85 3.41 15.16
CA LEU A 269 4.26 3.00 15.14
C LEU A 269 5.14 4.02 15.88
N ARG A 270 4.93 5.32 15.65
CA ARG A 270 5.78 6.39 16.17
C ARG A 270 6.03 6.35 17.68
N PRO A 271 5.01 6.19 18.54
CA PRO A 271 5.22 6.11 19.99
C PRO A 271 5.67 4.73 20.50
N ARG A 272 5.75 3.69 19.65
CA ARG A 272 5.92 2.29 20.08
C ARG A 272 7.20 1.63 19.62
N VAL A 273 7.76 2.04 18.48
CA VAL A 273 8.95 1.41 17.90
C VAL A 273 9.94 2.45 17.39
N ASP A 274 11.21 2.04 17.25
CA ASP A 274 12.21 2.85 16.55
C ASP A 274 11.91 2.91 15.03
N ALA A 275 12.55 3.87 14.34
CA ALA A 275 12.29 4.10 12.92
C ALA A 275 12.71 2.92 12.02
N ALA A 276 13.75 2.16 12.39
CA ALA A 276 14.19 1.00 11.60
C ALA A 276 13.17 -0.14 11.68
N ARG A 277 12.61 -0.39 12.87
CA ARG A 277 11.52 -1.33 13.08
C ARG A 277 10.24 -0.87 12.40
N ALA A 278 9.94 0.43 12.42
CA ALA A 278 8.83 0.99 11.66
C ALA A 278 8.97 0.73 10.15
N VAL A 279 10.16 0.93 9.57
CA VAL A 279 10.43 0.61 8.15
C VAL A 279 10.15 -0.86 7.84
N ALA A 280 10.59 -1.80 8.69
CA ALA A 280 10.34 -3.22 8.48
C ALA A 280 8.83 -3.55 8.49
N ILE A 281 8.07 -2.96 9.42
CA ILE A 281 6.61 -3.15 9.49
C ILE A 281 5.91 -2.52 8.28
N LEU A 282 6.31 -1.31 7.89
CA LEU A 282 5.78 -0.62 6.71
C LEU A 282 6.07 -1.38 5.41
N ALA A 283 7.22 -2.05 5.29
CA ALA A 283 7.52 -2.89 4.14
C ALA A 283 6.50 -4.04 4.02
N VAL A 284 6.25 -4.78 5.09
CA VAL A 284 5.27 -5.87 5.10
C VAL A 284 3.86 -5.35 4.82
N LEU A 285 3.47 -4.25 5.47
CA LEU A 285 2.16 -3.61 5.29
C LEU A 285 1.93 -3.21 3.83
N ASN A 286 2.87 -2.47 3.25
CA ASN A 286 2.73 -1.96 1.89
C ASN A 286 2.85 -3.05 0.83
N ILE A 287 3.69 -4.08 1.04
CA ILE A 287 3.73 -5.27 0.19
C ILE A 287 2.38 -5.99 0.23
N ALA A 288 1.79 -6.20 1.41
CA ALA A 288 0.50 -6.86 1.55
C ALA A 288 -0.63 -6.08 0.84
N MET A 289 -0.68 -4.75 1.01
CA MET A 289 -1.67 -3.91 0.31
C MET A 289 -1.47 -3.90 -1.21
N HIS A 290 -0.22 -3.82 -1.68
CA HIS A 290 0.11 -3.90 -3.10
C HIS A 290 -0.34 -5.25 -3.70
N ASN A 291 0.03 -6.35 -3.06
CA ASN A 291 -0.33 -7.69 -3.49
C ASN A 291 -1.86 -7.93 -3.43
N ALA A 292 -2.55 -7.38 -2.43
CA ALA A 292 -4.00 -7.48 -2.30
C ALA A 292 -4.70 -6.76 -3.46
N ASN A 293 -4.16 -5.62 -3.90
CA ASN A 293 -4.65 -4.91 -5.08
C ASN A 293 -4.46 -5.72 -6.38
N ILE A 294 -3.33 -6.42 -6.55
CA ILE A 294 -3.12 -7.31 -7.70
C ILE A 294 -4.18 -8.41 -7.71
N ALA A 295 -4.36 -9.09 -6.58
CA ALA A 295 -5.35 -10.17 -6.43
C ALA A 295 -6.79 -9.68 -6.69
N CYS A 296 -7.13 -8.52 -6.12
CA CYS A 296 -8.44 -7.89 -6.28
C CYS A 296 -8.70 -7.50 -7.75
N TRP A 297 -7.75 -6.87 -8.43
CA TRP A 297 -7.93 -6.48 -9.83
C TRP A 297 -8.00 -7.66 -10.78
N ARG A 298 -7.20 -8.72 -10.54
CA ARG A 298 -7.34 -9.98 -11.26
C ARG A 298 -8.78 -10.49 -11.22
N ASP A 299 -9.37 -10.51 -10.03
CA ASP A 299 -10.70 -11.08 -9.83
C ASP A 299 -11.81 -10.14 -10.31
N LYS A 300 -11.64 -8.82 -10.18
CA LYS A 300 -12.52 -7.80 -10.80
C LYS A 300 -12.70 -8.02 -12.29
N PHE A 301 -11.59 -8.17 -13.01
CA PHE A 301 -11.58 -8.38 -14.45
C PHE A 301 -11.67 -9.87 -14.83
N SER A 302 -12.01 -10.75 -13.87
CA SER A 302 -12.44 -12.12 -14.13
C SER A 302 -13.96 -12.25 -14.00
N TYR A 303 -14.55 -11.63 -12.97
CA TYR A 303 -15.98 -11.76 -12.68
C TYR A 303 -16.86 -10.69 -13.34
N TYR A 304 -16.32 -9.49 -13.62
CA TYR A 304 -17.05 -8.40 -14.27
C TYR A 304 -18.41 -8.07 -13.63
N VAL A 305 -18.55 -8.13 -12.30
CA VAL A 305 -19.83 -7.83 -11.65
C VAL A 305 -20.21 -6.36 -11.82
N ALA A 306 -21.45 -6.12 -12.24
CA ALA A 306 -22.03 -4.80 -12.44
C ALA A 306 -22.02 -3.95 -11.16
N ARG A 307 -21.83 -2.64 -11.33
CA ARG A 307 -21.91 -1.67 -10.22
C ARG A 307 -23.36 -1.44 -9.78
N PRO A 308 -23.61 -1.04 -8.51
CA PRO A 308 -24.97 -0.74 -8.05
C PRO A 308 -25.71 0.27 -8.92
N GLU A 309 -25.02 1.33 -9.36
CA GLU A 309 -25.57 2.33 -10.28
C GLU A 309 -26.13 1.73 -11.59
N GLN A 310 -25.52 0.68 -12.14
CA GLN A 310 -26.02 0.04 -13.36
C GLN A 310 -27.34 -0.69 -13.13
N TRP A 311 -27.56 -1.22 -11.93
CA TRP A 311 -28.81 -1.87 -11.56
C TRP A 311 -29.88 -0.85 -11.19
N VAL A 312 -29.58 0.11 -10.31
CA VAL A 312 -30.57 1.09 -9.85
C VAL A 312 -31.13 1.89 -11.02
N ARG A 313 -30.27 2.29 -11.98
CA ARG A 313 -30.69 3.05 -13.17
C ARG A 313 -31.62 2.30 -14.12
N SER A 314 -31.81 0.98 -13.94
CA SER A 314 -32.80 0.22 -14.71
C SER A 314 -34.24 0.54 -14.31
N PHE A 315 -34.47 1.06 -13.09
CA PHE A 315 -35.81 1.44 -12.60
C PHE A 315 -35.87 2.86 -12.02
N ASP A 316 -34.75 3.46 -11.59
CA ASP A 316 -34.63 4.87 -11.22
C ASP A 316 -33.47 5.54 -11.96
N ARG A 317 -33.80 6.18 -13.09
CA ARG A 317 -32.82 6.86 -13.95
C ARG A 317 -32.22 8.14 -13.34
N ARG A 318 -32.80 8.66 -12.26
CA ARG A 318 -32.35 9.91 -11.60
C ARG A 318 -31.44 9.64 -10.42
N TRP A 319 -31.46 8.42 -9.88
CA TRP A 319 -30.59 8.03 -8.79
C TRP A 319 -29.12 8.20 -9.14
N GLN A 320 -28.37 8.70 -8.16
CA GLN A 320 -26.92 8.84 -8.20
C GLN A 320 -26.33 8.28 -6.90
N PRO A 321 -25.19 7.58 -6.96
CA PRO A 321 -24.46 7.22 -5.76
C PRO A 321 -23.91 8.48 -5.09
N TYR A 322 -23.68 8.41 -3.78
CA TYR A 322 -23.11 9.54 -3.03
C TYR A 322 -21.68 9.85 -3.47
N LEU A 323 -20.84 8.83 -3.63
CA LEU A 323 -19.52 8.97 -4.26
C LEU A 323 -19.57 8.56 -5.72
N ARG A 324 -18.73 9.19 -6.54
CA ARG A 324 -18.62 8.87 -7.97
C ARG A 324 -18.20 7.41 -8.16
N THR A 325 -18.98 6.65 -8.94
CA THR A 325 -18.67 5.25 -9.28
C THR A 325 -17.30 5.13 -9.97
N PRO A 326 -16.35 4.35 -9.42
CA PRO A 326 -15.07 4.11 -10.07
C PRO A 326 -15.21 3.24 -11.33
N LYS A 327 -14.37 3.50 -12.33
CA LYS A 327 -14.44 2.88 -13.67
C LYS A 327 -13.76 1.51 -13.72
N HIS A 328 -14.24 0.57 -12.92
CA HIS A 328 -13.85 -0.85 -12.92
C HIS A 328 -14.98 -1.69 -12.30
N PRO A 329 -15.02 -3.02 -12.53
CA PRO A 329 -16.02 -3.91 -11.96
C PRO A 329 -16.13 -3.81 -10.43
N SER A 330 -17.31 -4.19 -9.89
CA SER A 330 -17.61 -4.06 -8.46
C SER A 330 -16.88 -5.12 -7.62
N TYR A 331 -16.93 -6.39 -8.03
CA TYR A 331 -16.52 -7.51 -7.18
C TYR A 331 -15.09 -8.00 -7.42
N PRO A 332 -14.28 -8.25 -6.38
CA PRO A 332 -14.46 -7.85 -4.98
C PRO A 332 -14.10 -6.36 -4.78
N SER A 333 -14.43 -5.77 -3.63
CA SER A 333 -14.10 -4.36 -3.33
C SER A 333 -12.59 -4.15 -3.12
N GLY A 334 -12.01 -3.17 -3.81
CA GLY A 334 -10.58 -2.84 -3.71
C GLY A 334 -10.21 -2.19 -2.37
N HIS A 335 -11.02 -1.24 -1.89
CA HIS A 335 -10.90 -0.68 -0.55
C HIS A 335 -10.92 -1.79 0.51
N SER A 336 -11.86 -2.73 0.39
CA SER A 336 -11.99 -3.84 1.34
C SER A 336 -10.78 -4.79 1.28
N ALA A 337 -10.23 -5.06 0.10
CA ALA A 337 -9.01 -5.87 -0.03
C ALA A 337 -7.77 -5.22 0.59
N ILE A 338 -7.55 -3.92 0.35
CA ILE A 338 -6.47 -3.16 1.00
C ILE A 338 -6.67 -3.18 2.52
N SER A 339 -7.88 -2.86 2.99
CA SER A 339 -8.20 -2.80 4.42
C SER A 339 -8.05 -4.14 5.13
N GLY A 340 -8.50 -5.24 4.51
CA GLY A 340 -8.32 -6.58 5.04
C GLY A 340 -6.86 -6.98 5.15
N ALA A 341 -6.04 -6.61 4.16
CA ALA A 341 -4.61 -6.86 4.19
C ALA A 341 -3.90 -6.02 5.27
N ALA A 342 -4.21 -4.72 5.34
CA ALA A 342 -3.62 -3.80 6.30
C ALA A 342 -3.95 -4.20 7.75
N ALA A 343 -5.23 -4.47 8.05
CA ALA A 343 -5.63 -4.87 9.38
C ALA A 343 -4.99 -6.21 9.81
N ALA A 344 -4.85 -7.17 8.90
CA ALA A 344 -4.19 -8.44 9.21
C ALA A 344 -2.70 -8.27 9.53
N VAL A 345 -1.97 -7.46 8.76
CA VAL A 345 -0.56 -7.16 9.04
C VAL A 345 -0.39 -6.39 10.35
N LEU A 346 -1.17 -5.33 10.56
CA LEU A 346 -1.05 -4.52 11.77
C LEU A 346 -1.44 -5.30 13.03
N THR A 347 -2.43 -6.19 12.93
CA THR A 347 -2.82 -7.11 14.01
C THR A 347 -1.73 -8.14 14.31
N HIS A 348 -0.96 -8.58 13.31
CA HIS A 348 0.16 -9.49 13.54
C HIS A 348 1.25 -8.83 14.41
N PHE A 349 1.57 -7.55 14.16
CA PHE A 349 2.59 -6.82 14.93
C PHE A 349 2.08 -6.21 16.23
N PHE A 350 0.80 -5.86 16.29
CA PHE A 350 0.14 -5.20 17.43
C PHE A 350 -1.16 -5.95 17.76
N PRO A 351 -1.08 -7.19 18.28
CA PRO A 351 -2.25 -8.01 18.57
C PRO A 351 -3.20 -7.39 19.59
N GLU A 352 -2.70 -6.52 20.46
CA GLU A 352 -3.48 -5.73 21.42
C GLU A 352 -4.42 -4.71 20.73
N GLU A 353 -4.09 -4.29 19.49
CA GLU A 353 -4.90 -3.35 18.69
C GLU A 353 -5.83 -4.05 17.69
N ARG A 354 -5.95 -5.38 17.76
CA ARG A 354 -6.76 -6.19 16.82
C ARG A 354 -8.14 -5.59 16.59
N GLN A 355 -8.86 -5.27 17.68
CA GLN A 355 -10.23 -4.77 17.59
C GLN A 355 -10.29 -3.43 16.86
N THR A 356 -9.32 -2.55 17.09
CA THR A 356 -9.18 -1.26 16.40
C THR A 356 -9.01 -1.47 14.90
N TRP A 357 -8.07 -2.34 14.51
CA TRP A 357 -7.76 -2.59 13.09
C TRP A 357 -8.89 -3.30 12.35
N GLU A 358 -9.51 -4.30 12.98
CA GLU A 358 -10.65 -5.00 12.41
C GLU A 358 -11.86 -4.07 12.25
N SER A 359 -12.11 -3.19 13.22
CA SER A 359 -13.17 -2.17 13.15
C SER A 359 -12.93 -1.17 12.02
N LEU A 360 -11.72 -0.62 11.90
CA LEU A 360 -11.37 0.29 10.80
C LEU A 360 -11.51 -0.37 9.43
N ALA A 361 -11.13 -1.65 9.31
CA ALA A 361 -11.30 -2.37 8.06
C ALA A 361 -12.76 -2.60 7.69
N GLN A 362 -13.60 -2.93 8.67
CA GLN A 362 -15.04 -3.06 8.47
C GLN A 362 -15.69 -1.73 8.10
N GLU A 363 -15.35 -0.64 8.79
CA GLU A 363 -15.84 0.71 8.47
C GLU A 363 -15.43 1.13 7.05
N ALA A 364 -14.18 0.89 6.65
CA ALA A 364 -13.70 1.15 5.30
C ALA A 364 -14.48 0.35 4.24
N SER A 365 -14.78 -0.91 4.52
CA SER A 365 -15.57 -1.76 3.63
C SER A 365 -17.01 -1.27 3.52
N TYR A 366 -17.63 -0.99 4.67
CA TYR A 366 -19.00 -0.50 4.78
C TYR A 366 -19.20 0.86 4.11
N SER A 367 -18.20 1.75 4.21
CA SER A 367 -18.21 3.07 3.59
C SER A 367 -18.53 3.01 2.09
N ARG A 368 -18.16 1.92 1.41
CA ARG A 368 -18.37 1.77 -0.02
C ARG A 368 -19.82 1.44 -0.39
N VAL A 369 -20.52 0.75 0.51
CA VAL A 369 -21.95 0.44 0.38
C VAL A 369 -22.75 1.69 0.65
N VAL A 370 -22.46 2.39 1.74
CA VAL A 370 -23.10 3.67 2.10
C VAL A 370 -22.87 4.74 1.03
N ALA A 371 -21.69 4.75 0.41
CA ALA A 371 -21.38 5.62 -0.72
C ALA A 371 -22.13 5.27 -2.02
N GLY A 372 -22.84 4.13 -2.06
CA GLY A 372 -23.62 3.69 -3.21
C GLY A 372 -22.83 3.01 -4.32
N ILE A 373 -21.56 2.60 -4.08
CA ILE A 373 -20.67 2.15 -5.18
C ILE A 373 -20.28 0.66 -5.13
N HIS A 374 -20.61 -0.05 -4.06
CA HIS A 374 -20.33 -1.48 -3.89
C HIS A 374 -21.51 -2.21 -3.24
N TRP A 375 -21.59 -3.51 -3.53
CA TRP A 375 -22.47 -4.44 -2.82
C TRP A 375 -21.82 -4.87 -1.48
N PHE A 376 -22.61 -5.31 -0.50
CA PHE A 376 -22.08 -5.90 0.74
C PHE A 376 -21.20 -7.13 0.45
N VAL A 377 -21.62 -7.98 -0.48
CA VAL A 377 -20.82 -9.15 -0.91
C VAL A 377 -19.46 -8.76 -1.49
N ASP A 378 -19.34 -7.62 -2.19
CA ASP A 378 -18.04 -7.11 -2.66
C ASP A 378 -17.10 -6.84 -1.49
N GLY A 379 -17.65 -6.26 -0.43
CA GLY A 379 -16.92 -5.87 0.76
C GLY A 379 -16.42 -7.08 1.56
N ALA A 380 -17.31 -8.02 1.85
CA ALA A 380 -16.99 -9.25 2.58
C ALA A 380 -15.89 -10.07 1.86
N ALA A 381 -16.03 -10.25 0.55
CA ALA A 381 -15.05 -10.97 -0.26
C ALA A 381 -13.71 -10.25 -0.34
N GLY A 382 -13.73 -8.92 -0.49
CA GLY A 382 -12.51 -8.11 -0.51
C GLY A 382 -11.74 -8.22 0.81
N LEU A 383 -12.41 -8.02 1.95
CA LEU A 383 -11.79 -8.15 3.27
C LEU A 383 -11.11 -9.51 3.44
N GLU A 384 -11.81 -10.59 3.10
CA GLU A 384 -11.25 -11.94 3.26
C GLU A 384 -10.08 -12.21 2.31
N GLN A 385 -10.19 -11.78 1.04
CA GLN A 385 -9.08 -11.88 0.09
C GLN A 385 -7.85 -11.11 0.59
N GLY A 386 -8.04 -9.89 1.09
CA GLY A 386 -6.97 -9.08 1.67
C GLY A 386 -6.27 -9.78 2.84
N ARG A 387 -7.04 -10.32 3.79
CA ARG A 387 -6.50 -11.09 4.93
C ARG A 387 -5.71 -12.31 4.48
N GLN A 388 -6.18 -13.03 3.47
CA GLN A 388 -5.47 -14.20 2.93
C GLN A 388 -4.15 -13.79 2.26
N VAL A 389 -4.13 -12.70 1.48
CA VAL A 389 -2.89 -12.18 0.89
C VAL A 389 -1.90 -11.76 1.97
N ALA A 390 -2.35 -11.02 2.99
CA ALA A 390 -1.50 -10.63 4.11
C ALA A 390 -0.89 -11.84 4.82
N ARG A 391 -1.67 -12.90 5.07
CA ARG A 391 -1.16 -14.16 5.64
C ARG A 391 -0.01 -14.74 4.80
N ARG A 392 -0.12 -14.75 3.47
CA ARG A 392 0.96 -15.23 2.59
C ARG A 392 2.21 -14.37 2.67
N VAL A 393 2.06 -13.06 2.77
CA VAL A 393 3.19 -12.13 2.92
C VAL A 393 3.87 -12.32 4.28
N LEU A 394 3.10 -12.48 5.36
CA LEU A 394 3.61 -12.77 6.69
C LEU A 394 4.33 -14.14 6.74
N GLU A 395 3.75 -15.18 6.13
CA GLU A 395 4.41 -16.49 5.98
C GLU A 395 5.75 -16.37 5.21
N ALA A 396 5.81 -15.52 4.19
CA ALA A 396 7.05 -15.29 3.42
C ALA A 396 8.09 -14.48 4.20
N MET A 397 7.66 -13.59 5.08
CA MET A 397 8.53 -12.85 6.00
C MET A 397 9.21 -13.81 6.99
N GLU A 398 8.50 -14.80 7.50
CA GLU A 398 9.01 -15.77 8.49
C GLU A 398 9.89 -16.86 7.89
N ARG A 399 9.88 -17.04 6.57
CA ARG A 399 10.73 -18.01 5.88
C ARG A 399 12.16 -17.46 5.74
N PRO A 400 13.19 -18.28 6.05
CA PRO A 400 14.59 -17.89 5.96
C PRO A 400 15.03 -17.49 4.55
#